data_AF-A0A7M7L2Q2-F1
#
_entry.id   AF-A0A7M7L2Q2-F1
#
_cell.length_a   1.000
_cell.length_b   1.000
_cell.length_c   1.000
_cell.angle_alpha   90.00
_cell.angle_beta   90.00
_cell.angle_gamma   90.00
#
_symmetry.space_group_name_H-M   'P 1'
#
loop_
_entity.id
_entity.type
_entity.pdbx_description
1 polymer ?
#
loop_
_entity_poly.entity_id
_entity_poly.type
_entity_poly.pdbx_seq_one_letter_code
_entity_poly.pdbx_strand_id
1 'polypeptide(L)'
;MPSPEARIKKNVCTTCFECPCCGIALYSRGVTQQVPSEDDPNIMVNKRGYYLMCNSCKWSTHEQGLKNQPMASGGWPRLEAPNQDRVHQLCEYYRIVAHNEKLEKDKRRITQKCGYYISDKYGVATVVAKKYMSLQVTPRKESQKVAEGCFAAEASEEVDDLPERFLNNLNIDEVTNIRMRLSNPELQPTRMADLRMKNLKLLTKKSQRCKDCTHSLCKPEYNPGSVKFKIQLSAYYHIPEVRVKTCPQLLAGREVTIELTVTNPTPHEVSVALLPLEGHPGTPTGTGLIFPEVTCTNSAIALPSCTMYLSAKDDAAEYDDTADKMDDRNNKSVVTFKRCNKLGFKMQITPQQCSNVIIGFRLTHTYTNQTIQGNKREYEVLSLQHAVIVNLGPLSKE
;
A
#
# COMPACT_ATOMS: atom_id res chain seq x y z
N MET A 1 4.15 -14.21 -8.45
CA MET A 1 3.50 -15.38 -7.84
C MET A 1 1.98 -15.23 -8.00
N PRO A 2 1.28 -16.20 -8.57
CA PRO A 2 -0.18 -16.22 -8.66
C PRO A 2 -0.85 -16.19 -7.28
N SER A 3 -2.06 -15.63 -7.22
CA SER A 3 -2.81 -15.46 -5.97
C SER A 3 -3.11 -16.78 -5.22
N PRO A 4 -3.56 -17.87 -5.87
CA PRO A 4 -3.81 -19.13 -5.16
C PRO A 4 -2.55 -19.70 -4.52
N GLU A 5 -1.41 -19.61 -5.21
CA GLU A 5 -0.12 -20.08 -4.72
C GLU A 5 0.36 -19.24 -3.53
N ALA A 6 0.22 -17.91 -3.61
CA ALA A 6 0.55 -17.00 -2.51
C ALA A 6 -0.28 -17.30 -1.25
N ARG A 7 -1.58 -17.60 -1.41
CA ARG A 7 -2.46 -17.99 -0.30
C ARG A 7 -1.99 -19.29 0.38
N ILE A 8 -1.66 -20.31 -0.39
CA ILE A 8 -1.14 -21.60 0.14
C ILE A 8 0.19 -21.39 0.86
N LYS A 9 1.06 -20.55 0.28
CA LYS A 9 2.39 -20.23 0.83
C LYS A 9 2.36 -19.10 1.86
N LYS A 10 1.21 -18.75 2.46
CA LYS A 10 1.08 -17.70 3.48
C LYS A 10 1.74 -16.35 3.10
N ASN A 11 1.65 -15.95 1.83
CA ASN A 11 2.21 -14.70 1.28
C ASN A 11 3.72 -14.52 1.47
N VAL A 12 4.49 -15.61 1.46
CA VAL A 12 5.95 -15.56 1.53
C VAL A 12 6.61 -16.21 0.30
N CYS A 13 7.83 -15.77 0.00
CA CYS A 13 8.70 -16.41 -0.99
C CYS A 13 9.26 -17.72 -0.41
N THR A 14 9.22 -18.81 -1.17
CA THR A 14 9.68 -20.12 -0.69
C THR A 14 11.18 -20.32 -0.70
N THR A 15 11.91 -19.49 -1.42
CA THR A 15 13.37 -19.60 -1.59
C THR A 15 14.12 -18.49 -0.87
N CYS A 16 13.54 -17.30 -0.79
CA CYS A 16 14.17 -16.14 -0.14
C CYS A 16 13.85 -16.13 1.34
N PHE A 17 14.87 -15.78 2.15
CA PHE A 17 14.75 -15.66 3.59
C PHE A 17 15.13 -14.25 4.06
N GLU A 18 14.61 -13.88 5.22
CA GLU A 18 14.82 -12.61 5.91
C GLU A 18 15.61 -12.87 7.20
N CYS A 19 16.59 -12.02 7.46
CA CYS A 19 17.40 -12.08 8.67
C CYS A 19 16.52 -11.74 9.88
N PRO A 20 16.44 -12.61 10.89
CA PRO A 20 15.56 -12.38 12.02
C PRO A 20 16.07 -11.27 12.97
N CYS A 21 17.34 -10.87 12.86
CA CYS A 21 17.93 -9.79 13.66
C CYS A 21 17.58 -8.39 13.11
N CYS A 22 17.76 -8.18 11.79
CA CYS A 22 17.67 -6.84 11.17
C CYS A 22 16.58 -6.70 10.10
N GLY A 23 15.96 -7.79 9.65
CA GLY A 23 14.91 -7.78 8.62
C GLY A 23 15.42 -7.64 7.18
N ILE A 24 16.73 -7.77 6.95
CA ILE A 24 17.32 -7.71 5.60
C ILE A 24 17.34 -9.10 4.97
N ALA A 25 17.15 -9.18 3.65
CA ALA A 25 17.21 -10.44 2.92
C ALA A 25 18.56 -11.16 3.12
N LEU A 26 18.49 -12.45 3.41
CA LEU A 26 19.64 -13.34 3.53
C LEU A 26 20.10 -13.78 2.14
N TYR A 27 21.39 -14.03 2.00
CA TYR A 27 21.98 -14.53 0.76
C TYR A 27 22.79 -15.79 1.02
N SER A 28 22.87 -16.63 -0.01
CA SER A 28 23.55 -17.93 0.05
C SER A 28 25.04 -17.76 -0.20
N ARG A 29 25.86 -18.34 0.69
CA ARG A 29 27.31 -18.43 0.59
C ARG A 29 27.70 -19.90 0.43
N GLY A 30 28.45 -20.19 -0.63
CA GLY A 30 29.02 -21.52 -0.84
C GLY A 30 30.31 -21.70 -0.05
N VAL A 31 30.48 -22.86 0.57
CA VAL A 31 31.68 -23.28 1.29
C VAL A 31 32.02 -24.72 0.88
N THR A 32 33.30 -25.05 0.78
CA THR A 32 33.75 -26.43 0.58
C THR A 32 34.04 -27.02 1.95
N GLN A 33 33.40 -28.13 2.28
CA GLN A 33 33.58 -28.83 3.55
C GLN A 33 34.07 -30.25 3.29
N GLN A 34 35.05 -30.71 4.06
CA GLN A 34 35.44 -32.11 4.10
C GLN A 34 34.40 -32.88 4.93
N VAL A 35 33.72 -33.82 4.29
CA VAL A 35 32.71 -34.67 4.90
C VAL A 35 33.15 -36.13 4.68
N PRO A 36 33.00 -37.02 5.67
CA PRO A 36 33.26 -38.45 5.47
C PRO A 36 32.45 -38.99 4.28
N SER A 37 33.07 -39.85 3.48
CA SER A 37 32.41 -40.53 2.35
C SER A 37 31.23 -41.36 2.86
N GLU A 38 30.15 -41.43 2.08
CA GLU A 38 28.98 -42.27 2.40
C GLU A 38 29.33 -43.77 2.36
N ASP A 39 30.35 -44.14 1.57
CA ASP A 39 30.83 -45.52 1.41
C ASP A 39 31.88 -45.93 2.47
N ASP A 40 32.72 -44.98 2.93
CA ASP A 40 33.81 -45.22 3.87
C ASP A 40 34.04 -44.01 4.81
N PRO A 41 33.73 -44.12 6.13
CA PRO A 41 33.86 -43.02 7.09
C PRO A 41 35.30 -42.49 7.27
N ASN A 42 36.31 -43.28 6.88
CA ASN A 42 37.72 -42.91 6.97
C ASN A 42 38.21 -42.06 5.78
N ILE A 43 37.43 -41.97 4.70
CA ILE A 43 37.78 -41.20 3.50
C ILE A 43 37.07 -39.86 3.56
N MET A 44 37.82 -38.76 3.69
CA MET A 44 37.28 -37.40 3.66
C MET A 44 37.09 -36.94 2.22
N VAL A 45 35.86 -36.63 1.84
CA VAL A 45 35.52 -36.12 0.50
C VAL A 45 35.14 -34.64 0.60
N ASN A 46 35.60 -33.83 -0.35
CA ASN A 46 35.21 -32.44 -0.46
C ASN A 46 33.78 -32.33 -0.99
N LYS A 47 32.83 -31.96 -0.13
CA LYS A 47 31.44 -31.70 -0.49
C LYS A 47 31.17 -30.19 -0.46
N ARG A 48 30.49 -29.69 -1.49
CA ARG A 48 30.08 -28.28 -1.53
C ARG A 48 28.82 -28.10 -0.69
N GLY A 49 28.88 -27.19 0.26
CA GLY A 49 27.77 -26.82 1.13
C GLY A 49 27.41 -25.34 0.99
N TYR A 50 26.20 -24.99 1.40
CA TYR A 50 25.69 -23.64 1.40
C TYR A 50 25.15 -23.27 2.77
N TYR A 51 25.42 -22.04 3.21
CA TYR A 51 24.82 -21.42 4.39
C TYR A 51 24.25 -20.06 4.03
N LEU A 52 23.28 -19.59 4.81
CA LEU A 52 22.71 -18.25 4.61
C LEU A 52 23.37 -17.29 5.59
N MET A 53 23.72 -16.09 5.12
CA MET A 53 24.22 -15.02 5.98
C MET A 53 23.56 -13.67 5.66
N CYS A 54 23.57 -12.78 6.65
CA CYS A 54 23.18 -11.39 6.50
C CYS A 54 24.40 -10.53 6.16
N ASN A 55 24.27 -9.62 5.19
CA ASN A 55 25.39 -8.73 4.84
C ASN A 55 25.58 -7.60 5.85
N SER A 56 24.52 -7.19 6.53
CA SER A 56 24.51 -6.06 7.48
C SER A 56 25.01 -6.49 8.87
N CYS A 57 24.26 -7.34 9.58
CA CYS A 57 24.59 -7.74 10.95
C CYS A 57 25.47 -9.00 11.06
N LYS A 58 25.90 -9.58 9.93
CA LYS A 58 26.72 -10.80 9.85
C LYS A 58 26.12 -12.08 10.43
N TRP A 59 24.88 -12.01 10.94
CA TRP A 59 24.10 -13.16 11.38
C TRP A 59 24.11 -14.29 10.34
N SER A 60 24.30 -15.53 10.78
CA SER A 60 24.35 -16.71 9.89
C SER A 60 23.49 -17.87 10.39
N THR A 61 23.13 -18.78 9.48
CA THR A 61 22.41 -20.02 9.85
C THR A 61 23.19 -20.93 10.80
N HIS A 62 24.50 -20.74 10.94
CA HIS A 62 25.31 -21.47 11.91
C HIS A 62 24.97 -21.09 13.35
N GLU A 63 24.53 -19.85 13.60
CA GLU A 63 24.08 -19.40 14.93
C GLU A 63 22.80 -20.12 15.39
N GLN A 64 22.01 -20.64 14.44
CA GLN A 64 20.86 -21.51 14.73
C GLN A 64 21.24 -22.98 14.92
N GLY A 65 22.50 -23.35 14.72
CA GLY A 65 22.94 -24.75 14.68
C GLY A 65 22.51 -25.49 13.41
N LEU A 66 22.11 -24.79 12.34
CA LEU A 66 21.75 -25.43 11.08
C LEU A 66 23.00 -25.87 10.30
N LYS A 67 22.99 -27.13 9.85
CA LYS A 67 24.04 -27.67 8.98
C LYS A 67 23.99 -27.05 7.57
N ASN A 68 25.15 -27.00 6.93
CA ASN A 68 25.27 -26.58 5.54
C ASN A 68 24.41 -27.46 4.63
N GLN A 69 23.63 -26.84 3.76
CA GLN A 69 22.77 -27.54 2.82
C GLN A 69 23.55 -27.86 1.53
N PRO A 70 23.29 -29.00 0.87
CA PRO A 70 23.97 -29.36 -0.38
C PRO A 70 23.54 -28.47 -1.56
N MET A 71 22.37 -27.83 -1.47
CA MET A 71 21.81 -26.96 -2.51
C MET A 71 21.76 -25.51 -2.03
N ALA A 72 22.07 -24.57 -2.94
CA ALA A 72 22.03 -23.13 -2.65
C ALA A 72 20.61 -22.62 -2.41
N SER A 73 19.65 -23.19 -3.12
CA SER A 73 18.23 -22.86 -3.06
C SER A 73 17.43 -24.14 -2.93
N GLY A 74 16.60 -24.23 -1.89
CA GLY A 74 15.89 -25.46 -1.52
C GLY A 74 16.56 -26.22 -0.37
N GLY A 75 15.78 -27.03 0.37
CA GLY A 75 16.28 -27.82 1.51
C GLY A 75 16.33 -27.09 2.85
N TRP A 76 16.15 -25.77 2.87
CA TRP A 76 16.09 -25.00 4.12
C TRP A 76 14.82 -25.31 4.91
N PRO A 77 14.92 -25.62 6.23
CA PRO A 77 13.76 -25.95 7.05
C PRO A 77 12.83 -24.75 7.19
N ARG A 78 11.54 -25.03 7.23
CA ARG A 78 10.53 -24.00 7.51
C ARG A 78 10.23 -23.96 9.00
N LEU A 79 9.88 -22.76 9.43
CA LEU A 79 9.26 -22.56 10.73
C LEU A 79 7.89 -23.24 10.75
N GLU A 80 7.76 -24.25 11.60
CA GLU A 80 6.49 -24.88 11.94
C GLU A 80 6.04 -24.37 13.30
N ALA A 81 4.75 -24.04 13.42
CA ALA A 81 4.20 -23.55 14.67
C ALA A 81 3.99 -24.76 15.61
N PRO A 82 4.43 -24.70 16.89
CA PRO A 82 4.35 -25.83 17.81
C PRO A 82 2.95 -26.41 17.98
N ASN A 83 1.92 -25.55 17.94
CA ASN A 83 0.53 -25.92 18.18
C ASN A 83 -0.33 -25.94 16.91
N GLN A 84 0.28 -26.07 15.72
CA GLN A 84 -0.43 -25.98 14.44
C GLN A 84 -1.55 -27.04 14.32
N ASP A 85 -1.26 -28.29 14.70
CA ASP A 85 -2.20 -29.40 14.59
C ASP A 85 -3.39 -29.24 15.54
N ARG A 86 -3.14 -28.76 16.77
CA ARG A 86 -4.20 -28.49 17.73
C ARG A 86 -5.12 -27.37 17.27
N VAL A 87 -4.58 -26.30 16.68
CA VAL A 87 -5.40 -25.24 16.06
C VAL A 87 -6.24 -25.79 14.91
N HIS A 88 -5.68 -26.68 14.09
CA HIS A 88 -6.42 -27.35 13.03
C HIS A 88 -7.58 -28.20 13.58
N GLN A 89 -7.34 -29.02 14.61
CA GLN A 89 -8.36 -29.82 15.29
C GLN A 89 -9.50 -28.95 15.84
N LEU A 90 -9.18 -27.87 16.54
CA LEU A 90 -10.17 -26.92 17.07
C LEU A 90 -10.98 -26.28 15.95
N CYS A 91 -10.35 -25.92 14.83
CA CYS A 91 -11.04 -25.35 13.68
C CYS A 91 -12.02 -26.35 13.04
N GLU A 92 -11.64 -27.61 12.87
CA GLU A 92 -12.56 -28.64 12.37
C GLU A 92 -13.73 -28.86 13.35
N TYR A 93 -13.44 -28.96 14.65
CA TYR A 93 -14.46 -29.10 15.69
C TYR A 93 -15.49 -27.96 15.65
N TYR A 94 -15.05 -26.70 15.71
CA TYR A 94 -15.96 -25.55 15.69
C TYR A 94 -16.67 -25.37 14.35
N ARG A 95 -16.11 -25.83 13.22
CA ARG A 95 -16.85 -25.87 11.94
C ARG A 95 -18.04 -26.82 12.00
N ILE A 96 -17.89 -27.99 12.63
CA ILE A 96 -18.98 -28.95 12.80
C ILE A 96 -20.05 -28.37 13.74
N VAL A 97 -19.64 -27.78 14.87
CA VAL A 97 -20.56 -27.13 15.80
C VAL A 97 -21.35 -26.00 15.11
N ALA A 98 -20.67 -25.11 14.40
CA ALA A 98 -21.32 -24.01 13.66
C ALA A 98 -22.26 -24.52 12.55
N HIS A 99 -21.89 -25.63 11.89
CA HIS A 99 -22.76 -26.29 10.90
C HIS A 99 -24.03 -26.83 11.55
N ASN A 100 -23.91 -27.52 12.68
CA ASN A 100 -25.06 -28.05 13.42
C ASN A 100 -25.98 -26.91 13.92
N GLU A 101 -25.40 -25.83 14.45
CA GLU A 101 -26.15 -24.65 14.87
C GLU A 101 -26.89 -23.99 13.70
N LYS A 102 -26.24 -23.90 12.52
CA LYS A 102 -26.88 -23.39 11.30
C LYS A 102 -28.06 -24.27 10.88
N LEU A 103 -27.89 -25.59 10.88
CA LEU A 103 -28.97 -26.53 10.57
C LEU A 103 -30.14 -26.40 11.53
N GLU A 104 -29.87 -26.22 12.83
CA GLU A 104 -30.91 -26.02 13.82
C GLU A 104 -31.64 -24.68 13.61
N LYS A 105 -30.91 -23.59 13.36
CA LYS A 105 -31.47 -22.27 13.03
C LYS A 105 -32.33 -22.32 11.76
N ASP A 106 -31.87 -22.99 10.72
CA ASP A 106 -32.62 -23.14 9.47
C ASP A 106 -33.86 -24.02 9.65
N LYS A 107 -33.77 -25.12 10.43
CA LYS A 107 -34.93 -25.91 10.82
C LYS A 107 -35.95 -25.06 11.58
N ARG A 108 -35.54 -24.33 12.62
CA ARG A 108 -36.42 -23.43 13.39
C ARG A 108 -37.08 -22.38 12.47
N ARG A 109 -36.32 -21.78 11.53
CA ARG A 109 -36.86 -20.83 10.54
C ARG A 109 -37.91 -21.47 9.64
N ILE A 110 -37.67 -22.68 9.13
CA ILE A 110 -38.63 -23.38 8.27
C ILE A 110 -39.85 -23.79 9.07
N THR A 111 -39.70 -24.34 10.28
CA THR A 111 -40.82 -24.70 11.15
C THR A 111 -41.68 -23.49 11.53
N GLN A 112 -41.06 -22.35 11.86
CA GLN A 112 -41.79 -21.11 12.14
C GLN A 112 -42.48 -20.53 10.90
N LYS A 113 -41.85 -20.58 9.72
CA LYS A 113 -42.44 -20.08 8.46
C LYS A 113 -43.48 -21.03 7.85
N CYS A 114 -43.37 -22.33 8.07
CA CYS A 114 -44.33 -23.35 7.67
C CYS A 114 -45.23 -23.77 8.85
N GLY A 115 -45.55 -22.82 9.74
CA GLY A 115 -46.45 -23.06 10.86
C GLY A 115 -47.74 -23.73 10.40
N TYR A 116 -47.88 -25.01 10.72
CA TYR A 116 -49.13 -25.74 10.94
C TYR A 116 -50.23 -25.79 9.86
N TYR A 117 -50.05 -25.29 8.63
CA TYR A 117 -51.10 -25.31 7.59
C TYR A 117 -50.63 -25.65 6.17
N ILE A 118 -49.91 -26.76 5.98
CA ILE A 118 -49.77 -27.35 4.63
C ILE A 118 -50.62 -28.61 4.59
N SER A 119 -51.92 -28.43 4.40
CA SER A 119 -52.74 -29.46 3.79
C SER A 119 -52.20 -29.70 2.38
N ASP A 120 -51.96 -30.96 2.04
CA ASP A 120 -51.25 -31.44 0.84
C ASP A 120 -52.02 -31.20 -0.49
N LYS A 121 -52.94 -30.23 -0.52
CA LYS A 121 -53.77 -29.92 -1.70
C LYS A 121 -53.02 -29.19 -2.82
N TYR A 122 -51.82 -28.65 -2.57
CA TYR A 122 -51.10 -27.79 -3.52
C TYR A 122 -49.62 -28.17 -3.75
N GLY A 123 -49.15 -29.35 -3.33
CA GLY A 123 -47.78 -29.81 -3.60
C GLY A 123 -46.65 -28.99 -2.95
N VAL A 124 -46.98 -28.13 -1.98
CA VAL A 124 -46.02 -27.30 -1.22
C VAL A 124 -45.16 -28.17 -0.28
N ALA A 125 -45.70 -29.31 0.17
CA ALA A 125 -44.99 -30.29 1.00
C ALA A 125 -43.72 -30.82 0.31
N THR A 126 -43.75 -31.06 -1.00
CA THR A 126 -42.62 -31.58 -1.78
C THR A 126 -41.49 -30.54 -1.93
N VAL A 127 -41.82 -29.25 -2.03
CA VAL A 127 -40.84 -28.15 -2.09
C VAL A 127 -40.16 -27.95 -0.73
N VAL A 128 -40.93 -28.05 0.35
CA VAL A 128 -40.42 -28.00 1.73
C VAL A 128 -39.55 -29.22 2.01
N ALA A 129 -39.97 -30.43 1.63
CA ALA A 129 -39.19 -31.66 1.76
C ALA A 129 -37.86 -31.58 0.97
N LYS A 130 -37.87 -31.09 -0.28
CA LYS A 130 -36.62 -30.86 -1.05
C LYS A 130 -35.67 -29.86 -0.36
N LYS A 131 -36.21 -28.80 0.27
CA LYS A 131 -35.41 -27.86 1.08
C LYS A 131 -34.86 -28.50 2.36
N TYR A 132 -35.60 -29.40 3.00
CA TYR A 132 -35.11 -30.17 4.14
C TYR A 132 -34.03 -31.18 3.75
N MET A 133 -34.15 -31.83 2.58
CA MET A 133 -33.15 -32.76 2.06
C MET A 133 -31.84 -32.05 1.66
N SER A 134 -31.92 -30.84 1.11
CA SER A 134 -30.72 -30.05 0.79
C SER A 134 -29.99 -29.49 2.02
N LEU A 135 -30.63 -29.49 3.19
CA LEU A 135 -30.01 -29.18 4.49
C LEU A 135 -29.24 -30.37 5.09
N GLN A 136 -29.39 -31.60 4.58
CA GLN A 136 -28.72 -32.80 5.14
C GLN A 136 -27.28 -33.00 4.65
N VAL A 137 -26.59 -31.93 4.24
CA VAL A 137 -25.15 -32.04 3.94
C VAL A 137 -24.42 -32.34 5.24
N THR A 138 -24.03 -33.60 5.44
CA THR A 138 -23.23 -34.01 6.58
C THR A 138 -21.78 -33.52 6.40
N PRO A 139 -21.10 -33.12 7.48
CA PRO A 139 -19.67 -32.86 7.43
C PRO A 139 -18.93 -34.07 6.85
N ARG A 140 -17.81 -33.84 6.14
CA ARG A 140 -16.99 -34.93 5.62
C ARG A 140 -16.55 -35.85 6.77
N LYS A 141 -16.57 -37.17 6.54
CA LYS A 141 -16.13 -38.18 7.52
C LYS A 141 -14.70 -37.93 8.02
N GLU A 142 -13.82 -37.40 7.18
CA GLU A 142 -12.45 -37.03 7.57
C GLU A 142 -12.43 -35.89 8.60
N SER A 143 -13.22 -34.83 8.41
CA SER A 143 -13.33 -33.73 9.38
C SER A 143 -13.91 -34.19 10.71
N GLN A 144 -14.83 -35.16 10.69
CA GLN A 144 -15.39 -35.75 11.92
C GLN A 144 -14.32 -36.49 12.72
N LYS A 145 -13.51 -37.34 12.08
CA LYS A 145 -12.38 -38.03 12.73
C LYS A 145 -11.36 -37.06 13.33
N VAL A 146 -11.05 -35.97 12.63
CA VAL A 146 -10.11 -34.95 13.12
C VAL A 146 -10.69 -34.21 14.33
N ALA A 147 -11.99 -33.91 14.32
CA ALA A 147 -12.68 -33.25 15.43
C ALA A 147 -12.87 -34.17 16.64
N GLU A 148 -13.00 -35.48 16.46
CA GLU A 148 -13.08 -36.47 17.54
C GLU A 148 -11.82 -36.47 18.43
N GLY A 149 -10.66 -36.12 17.87
CA GLY A 149 -9.41 -35.96 18.62
C GLY A 149 -9.31 -34.64 19.40
N CYS A 150 -10.32 -33.76 19.35
CA CYS A 150 -10.29 -32.48 20.04
C CYS A 150 -10.70 -32.65 21.52
N PHE A 151 -9.81 -32.27 22.44
CA PHE A 151 -10.05 -32.29 23.88
C PHE A 151 -9.88 -30.90 24.49
N ALA A 152 -10.61 -30.61 25.58
CA ALA A 152 -10.46 -29.38 26.35
C ALA A 152 -9.05 -29.33 26.98
N ALA A 153 -8.41 -28.16 27.00
CA ALA A 153 -7.12 -28.02 27.65
C ALA A 153 -7.29 -28.21 29.16
N GLU A 154 -6.41 -29.01 29.76
CA GLU A 154 -6.34 -29.20 31.20
C GLU A 154 -5.69 -27.98 31.85
N ALA A 155 -6.32 -27.42 32.88
CA ALA A 155 -5.76 -26.31 33.63
C ALA A 155 -4.77 -26.86 34.68
N SER A 156 -3.54 -26.38 34.68
CA SER A 156 -2.59 -26.69 35.73
C SER A 156 -2.84 -25.81 36.97
N GLU A 157 -2.83 -26.40 38.16
CA GLU A 157 -2.96 -25.66 39.42
C GLU A 157 -1.67 -24.91 39.78
N GLU A 158 -0.53 -25.51 39.45
CA GLU A 158 0.80 -24.94 39.58
C GLU A 158 1.35 -24.58 38.19
N VAL A 159 2.04 -23.46 38.11
CA VAL A 159 2.74 -23.00 36.90
C VAL A 159 4.21 -22.92 37.24
N ASP A 160 5.07 -23.29 36.30
CA ASP A 160 6.52 -23.25 36.48
C ASP A 160 6.98 -21.89 37.04
N ASP A 161 7.69 -21.94 38.16
CA ASP A 161 8.31 -20.76 38.76
C ASP A 161 9.38 -20.15 37.85
N LEU A 162 9.72 -18.88 38.10
CA LEU A 162 10.75 -18.19 37.36
C LEU A 162 12.10 -18.93 37.52
N PRO A 163 12.74 -19.39 36.42
CA PRO A 163 14.00 -20.11 36.52
C PRO A 163 15.09 -19.27 37.20
N GLU A 164 15.90 -19.88 38.07
CA GLU A 164 16.95 -19.20 38.85
C GLU A 164 17.95 -18.41 37.99
N ARG A 165 18.11 -18.76 36.70
CA ARG A 165 18.95 -18.03 35.74
C ARG A 165 18.64 -16.53 35.66
N PHE A 166 17.42 -16.12 36.01
CA PHE A 166 17.00 -14.72 36.01
C PHE A 166 17.53 -13.93 37.21
N LEU A 167 18.06 -14.60 38.23
CA LEU A 167 18.72 -13.98 39.39
C LEU A 167 20.19 -13.62 39.10
N ASN A 168 20.75 -14.15 38.02
CA ASN A 168 22.14 -13.90 37.60
C ASN A 168 22.22 -12.68 36.66
N ASN A 169 23.44 -12.17 36.46
CA ASN A 169 23.71 -11.08 35.52
C ASN A 169 23.29 -11.45 34.09
N LEU A 170 22.56 -10.53 33.44
CA LEU A 170 22.04 -10.72 32.09
C LEU A 170 23.05 -10.29 31.02
N ASN A 171 23.35 -11.18 30.08
CA ASN A 171 24.05 -10.82 28.85
C ASN A 171 23.04 -10.34 27.78
N ILE A 172 23.17 -9.08 27.35
CA ILE A 172 22.26 -8.46 26.37
C ILE A 172 22.41 -9.14 25.00
N ASP A 173 23.60 -9.62 24.66
CA ASP A 173 23.88 -10.24 23.36
C ASP A 173 23.25 -11.63 23.21
N GLU A 174 22.82 -12.25 24.31
CA GLU A 174 22.18 -13.58 24.31
C GLU A 174 20.64 -13.50 24.24
N VAL A 175 20.07 -12.32 24.50
CA VAL A 175 18.62 -12.11 24.53
C VAL A 175 18.12 -11.37 23.32
N THR A 176 16.92 -11.73 22.87
CA THR A 176 16.25 -11.06 21.76
C THR A 176 15.52 -9.82 22.23
N ASN A 177 15.60 -8.75 21.42
CA ASN A 177 14.76 -7.58 21.62
C ASN A 177 13.31 -7.81 21.11
N ILE A 178 12.41 -6.89 21.44
CA ILE A 178 10.99 -6.99 21.07
C ILE A 178 10.78 -7.13 19.55
N ARG A 179 11.56 -6.42 18.73
CA ARG A 179 11.46 -6.48 17.26
C ARG A 179 11.85 -7.86 16.75
N MET A 180 12.92 -8.45 17.29
CA MET A 180 13.37 -9.82 16.98
C MET A 180 12.32 -10.85 17.39
N ARG A 181 11.71 -10.72 18.58
CA ARG A 181 10.63 -11.60 19.04
C ARG A 181 9.40 -11.52 18.16
N LEU A 182 8.93 -10.31 17.87
CA LEU A 182 7.78 -10.06 17.00
C LEU A 182 8.05 -10.39 15.54
N SER A 183 9.32 -10.51 15.14
CA SER A 183 9.65 -11.10 13.85
C SER A 183 9.13 -12.53 13.80
N ASN A 184 9.25 -13.33 14.86
CA ASN A 184 8.78 -14.72 15.02
C ASN A 184 7.55 -14.83 15.93
N PRO A 185 6.35 -14.38 15.51
CA PRO A 185 5.18 -14.34 16.39
C PRO A 185 4.72 -15.72 16.86
N GLU A 186 4.99 -16.78 16.10
CA GLU A 186 4.60 -18.16 16.45
C GLU A 186 5.46 -18.77 17.58
N LEU A 187 6.70 -18.31 17.76
CA LEU A 187 7.65 -18.86 18.75
C LEU A 187 8.07 -17.84 19.82
N GLN A 188 8.06 -16.54 19.49
CA GLN A 188 8.55 -15.41 20.29
C GLN A 188 9.83 -15.74 21.10
N PRO A 189 10.91 -16.17 20.42
CA PRO A 189 12.09 -16.73 21.07
C PRO A 189 12.74 -15.68 21.97
N THR A 190 12.97 -16.00 23.24
CA THR A 190 13.58 -15.08 24.21
C THR A 190 15.10 -15.03 24.09
N ARG A 191 15.72 -16.09 23.57
CA ARG A 191 17.15 -16.25 23.36
C ARG A 191 17.54 -16.13 21.89
N MET A 192 18.74 -15.65 21.62
CA MET A 192 19.28 -15.52 20.27
C MET A 192 19.47 -16.87 19.57
N ALA A 193 19.83 -17.93 20.30
CA ALA A 193 19.99 -19.28 19.75
C ALA A 193 18.67 -19.90 19.22
N ASP A 194 17.54 -19.47 19.77
CA ASP A 194 16.20 -19.92 19.38
C ASP A 194 15.61 -19.08 18.25
N LEU A 195 16.31 -18.01 17.85
CA LEU A 195 15.87 -17.12 16.80
C LEU A 195 16.01 -17.83 15.45
N ARG A 196 14.89 -18.15 14.81
CA ARG A 196 14.83 -18.84 13.52
C ARG A 196 14.68 -17.89 12.34
N MET A 197 15.24 -18.26 11.19
CA MET A 197 15.15 -17.48 9.95
C MET A 197 13.75 -17.61 9.36
N LYS A 198 13.33 -16.60 8.62
CA LYS A 198 11.97 -16.52 8.09
C LYS A 198 11.97 -16.41 6.59
N ASN A 199 10.93 -16.91 5.95
CA ASN A 199 10.73 -16.63 4.53
C ASN A 199 10.39 -15.15 4.31
N LEU A 200 10.96 -14.57 3.26
CA LEU A 200 10.76 -13.17 2.90
C LEU A 200 9.31 -12.93 2.48
N LYS A 201 8.68 -11.90 3.02
CA LYS A 201 7.28 -11.54 2.70
C LYS A 201 7.16 -11.03 1.26
N LEU A 202 6.08 -11.42 0.58
CA LEU A 202 5.80 -10.94 -0.77
C LEU A 202 5.30 -9.48 -0.73
N LEU A 203 5.78 -8.69 -1.69
CA LEU A 203 5.29 -7.33 -1.90
C LEU A 203 4.03 -7.34 -2.77
N THR A 204 3.18 -6.32 -2.58
CA THR A 204 1.95 -6.17 -3.34
C THR A 204 2.07 -5.02 -4.33
N LYS A 205 1.67 -5.26 -5.58
CA LYS A 205 1.46 -4.21 -6.57
C LYS A 205 0.03 -3.67 -6.42
N LYS A 206 -0.10 -2.37 -6.18
CA LYS A 206 -1.40 -1.71 -5.99
C LYS A 206 -2.01 -1.32 -7.34
N SER A 207 -3.30 -1.57 -7.51
CA SER A 207 -4.12 -1.01 -8.58
C SER A 207 -5.20 -0.15 -7.96
N GLN A 208 -5.49 1.00 -8.57
CA GLN A 208 -6.50 1.92 -8.08
C GLN A 208 -7.64 2.06 -9.09
N ARG A 209 -8.87 2.10 -8.57
CA ARG A 209 -10.09 2.34 -9.33
C ARG A 209 -10.85 3.49 -8.67
N CYS A 210 -11.51 4.31 -9.48
CA CYS A 210 -12.41 5.34 -8.98
C CYS A 210 -13.58 4.67 -8.25
N LYS A 211 -14.03 5.27 -7.14
CA LYS A 211 -15.19 4.75 -6.39
C LYS A 211 -16.50 4.98 -7.14
N ASP A 212 -16.62 6.11 -7.83
CA ASP A 212 -17.88 6.52 -8.46
C ASP A 212 -18.08 5.87 -9.83
N CYS A 213 -17.07 5.95 -10.71
CA CYS A 213 -17.17 5.42 -12.07
C CYS A 213 -16.56 4.01 -12.24
N THR A 214 -15.94 3.44 -11.21
CA THR A 214 -15.23 2.13 -11.23
C THR A 214 -14.09 2.00 -12.25
N HIS A 215 -13.79 3.10 -12.97
CA HIS A 215 -12.74 3.14 -13.98
C HIS A 215 -11.36 2.93 -13.34
N SER A 216 -10.50 2.17 -14.01
CA SER A 216 -9.15 1.92 -13.52
C SER A 216 -8.29 3.16 -13.74
N LEU A 217 -7.76 3.74 -12.66
CA LEU A 217 -6.91 4.93 -12.70
C LEU A 217 -5.44 4.55 -12.81
N CYS A 218 -5.03 3.53 -12.06
CA CYS A 218 -3.65 3.05 -12.04
C CYS A 218 -3.62 1.53 -12.07
N LYS A 219 -2.87 0.97 -13.01
CA LYS A 219 -2.61 -0.46 -13.13
C LYS A 219 -1.16 -0.68 -13.56
N PRO A 220 -0.25 -1.03 -12.63
CA PRO A 220 1.12 -1.38 -12.98
C PRO A 220 1.17 -2.66 -13.81
N GLU A 221 2.22 -2.82 -14.61
CA GLU A 221 2.48 -4.09 -15.28
C GLU A 221 2.82 -5.19 -14.25
N TYR A 222 2.50 -6.44 -14.60
CA TYR A 222 2.74 -7.56 -13.68
C TYR A 222 4.24 -7.88 -13.56
N ASN A 223 5.02 -7.69 -14.63
CA ASN A 223 6.45 -7.97 -14.65
C ASN A 223 7.20 -7.27 -13.50
N PRO A 224 7.86 -7.99 -12.58
CA PRO A 224 8.57 -7.41 -11.44
C PRO A 224 9.64 -6.38 -11.81
N GLY A 225 10.32 -6.55 -12.95
CA GLY A 225 11.37 -5.63 -13.41
C GLY A 225 10.85 -4.41 -14.18
N SER A 226 9.55 -4.34 -14.46
CA SER A 226 8.98 -3.22 -15.20
C SER A 226 8.54 -2.10 -14.27
N VAL A 227 8.99 -0.88 -14.58
CA VAL A 227 8.49 0.37 -13.98
C VAL A 227 7.28 0.94 -14.74
N LYS A 228 6.86 0.27 -15.82
CA LYS A 228 5.78 0.76 -16.69
C LYS A 228 4.41 0.43 -16.12
N PHE A 229 3.46 1.27 -16.47
CA PHE A 229 2.05 1.09 -16.15
C PHE A 229 1.29 0.69 -17.40
N LYS A 230 0.41 -0.29 -17.27
CA LYS A 230 -0.56 -0.62 -18.32
C LYS A 230 -1.64 0.45 -18.43
N ILE A 231 -2.02 1.05 -17.30
CA ILE A 231 -2.95 2.18 -17.23
C ILE A 231 -2.38 3.17 -16.21
N GLN A 232 -2.23 4.43 -16.61
CA GLN A 232 -1.75 5.51 -15.77
C GLN A 232 -2.49 6.79 -16.08
N LEU A 233 -3.60 7.01 -15.39
CA LEU A 233 -4.40 8.24 -15.44
C LEU A 233 -4.06 9.07 -14.20
N SER A 234 -2.92 9.76 -14.26
CA SER A 234 -2.45 10.64 -13.19
C SER A 234 -2.80 12.09 -13.51
N ALA A 235 -3.22 12.85 -12.49
CA ALA A 235 -3.50 14.29 -12.61
C ALA A 235 -2.38 15.06 -13.31
N TYR A 236 -1.13 14.67 -13.06
CA TYR A 236 0.08 15.23 -13.67
C TYR A 236 0.05 15.33 -15.21
N TYR A 237 -0.68 14.44 -15.90
CA TYR A 237 -0.75 14.44 -17.37
C TYR A 237 -1.92 15.27 -17.93
N HIS A 238 -2.82 15.76 -17.08
CA HIS A 238 -4.07 16.37 -17.52
C HIS A 238 -4.32 17.76 -16.91
N ILE A 239 -3.78 18.03 -15.72
CA ILE A 239 -4.01 19.27 -14.98
C ILE A 239 -2.75 20.13 -15.05
N PRO A 240 -2.84 21.43 -15.39
CA PRO A 240 -1.70 22.34 -15.39
C PRO A 240 -0.99 22.38 -14.03
N GLU A 241 0.33 22.20 -14.05
CA GLU A 241 1.13 22.17 -12.84
C GLU A 241 1.52 23.60 -12.42
N VAL A 242 1.25 23.96 -11.17
CA VAL A 242 1.69 25.23 -10.57
C VAL A 242 2.92 25.00 -9.69
N ARG A 243 3.98 25.77 -9.91
CA ARG A 243 5.21 25.72 -9.10
C ARG A 243 5.62 27.11 -8.63
N VAL A 244 6.23 27.19 -7.45
CA VAL A 244 6.91 28.40 -6.98
C VAL A 244 8.27 28.47 -7.66
N LYS A 245 8.54 29.53 -8.41
CA LYS A 245 9.85 29.78 -9.04
C LYS A 245 10.72 30.65 -8.14
N THR A 246 10.18 31.76 -7.68
CA THR A 246 10.90 32.72 -6.84
C THR A 246 10.01 33.14 -5.69
N CYS A 247 10.50 32.97 -4.45
CA CYS A 247 9.84 33.44 -3.24
C CYS A 247 10.86 34.26 -2.43
N PRO A 248 10.69 35.59 -2.32
CA PRO A 248 11.54 36.43 -1.49
C PRO A 248 11.33 36.16 0.01
N GLN A 249 12.12 36.82 0.85
CA GLN A 249 11.89 36.79 2.30
C GLN A 249 10.49 37.31 2.64
N LEU A 250 9.72 36.48 3.35
CA LEU A 250 8.35 36.78 3.76
C LEU A 250 8.39 37.47 5.12
N LEU A 251 7.95 38.72 5.18
CA LEU A 251 7.89 39.53 6.40
C LEU A 251 6.44 39.91 6.67
N ALA A 252 6.00 39.78 7.93
CA ALA A 252 4.63 40.09 8.31
C ALA A 252 4.26 41.55 7.97
N GLY A 253 3.10 41.75 7.35
CA GLY A 253 2.56 43.06 7.00
C GLY A 253 3.26 43.76 5.82
N ARG A 254 4.31 43.19 5.23
CA ARG A 254 4.99 43.76 4.06
C ARG A 254 4.51 43.10 2.79
N GLU A 255 4.20 43.89 1.77
CA GLU A 255 3.87 43.37 0.45
C GLU A 255 5.11 42.77 -0.21
N VAL A 256 4.99 41.53 -0.66
CA VAL A 256 6.05 40.78 -1.34
C VAL A 256 5.52 40.28 -2.68
N THR A 257 6.31 40.45 -3.74
CA THR A 257 6.00 39.87 -5.05
C THR A 257 6.65 38.50 -5.18
N ILE A 258 5.82 37.46 -5.35
CA ILE A 258 6.27 36.10 -5.65
C ILE A 258 6.12 35.81 -7.15
N GLU A 259 6.94 34.89 -7.65
CA GLU A 259 6.85 34.41 -9.02
C GLU A 259 6.43 32.94 -9.03
N LEU A 260 5.28 32.66 -9.64
CA LEU A 260 4.74 31.33 -9.84
C LEU A 260 4.86 30.95 -11.32
N THR A 261 4.89 29.66 -11.61
CA THR A 261 4.85 29.15 -12.98
C THR A 261 3.72 28.16 -13.15
N VAL A 262 2.99 28.25 -14.27
CA VAL A 262 2.04 27.23 -14.73
C VAL A 262 2.64 26.50 -15.92
N THR A 263 2.50 25.17 -15.96
CA THR A 263 2.96 24.33 -17.08
C THR A 263 1.83 23.46 -17.58
N ASN A 264 1.54 23.53 -18.88
CA ASN A 264 0.51 22.73 -19.52
C ASN A 264 1.05 21.34 -19.90
N PRO A 265 0.54 20.24 -19.33
CA PRO A 265 1.02 18.89 -19.67
C PRO A 265 0.39 18.32 -20.95
N THR A 266 -0.62 18.98 -21.52
CA THR A 266 -1.47 18.41 -22.58
C THR A 266 -1.02 18.84 -23.98
N PRO A 267 -1.30 18.03 -25.03
CA PRO A 267 -0.97 18.39 -26.43
C PRO A 267 -1.94 19.42 -27.03
N HIS A 268 -2.81 20.03 -26.22
CA HIS A 268 -3.75 21.06 -26.65
C HIS A 268 -3.43 22.38 -25.97
N GLU A 269 -3.78 23.50 -26.59
CA GLU A 269 -3.66 24.80 -25.95
C GLU A 269 -4.62 24.88 -24.74
N VAL A 270 -4.14 25.47 -23.64
CA VAL A 270 -4.93 25.60 -22.41
C VAL A 270 -4.99 27.07 -21.99
N SER A 271 -6.20 27.56 -21.76
CA SER A 271 -6.42 28.84 -21.10
C SER A 271 -6.57 28.62 -19.60
N VAL A 272 -5.97 29.49 -18.80
CA VAL A 272 -5.91 29.40 -17.34
C VAL A 272 -6.33 30.74 -16.73
N ALA A 273 -7.19 30.69 -15.73
CA ALA A 273 -7.58 31.86 -14.94
C ALA A 273 -7.51 31.54 -13.45
N LEU A 274 -7.10 32.52 -12.64
CA LEU A 274 -7.03 32.40 -11.19
C LEU A 274 -8.21 33.15 -10.57
N LEU A 275 -8.96 32.46 -9.72
CA LEU A 275 -10.11 33.02 -9.00
C LEU A 275 -9.85 32.96 -7.49
N PRO A 276 -10.46 33.86 -6.69
CA PRO A 276 -10.41 33.78 -5.24
C PRO A 276 -10.89 32.40 -4.74
N LEU A 277 -10.29 31.91 -3.66
CA LEU A 277 -10.75 30.67 -3.04
C LEU A 277 -12.08 30.94 -2.30
N GLU A 278 -13.16 30.30 -2.73
CA GLU A 278 -14.47 30.39 -2.06
C GLU A 278 -14.58 29.27 -1.01
N GLY A 279 -14.89 29.62 0.24
CA GLY A 279 -15.01 28.68 1.36
C GLY A 279 -14.08 29.02 2.53
N HIS A 280 -14.58 28.90 3.77
CA HIS A 280 -13.79 29.16 4.97
C HIS A 280 -12.78 28.04 5.24
N PRO A 281 -11.62 28.35 5.88
CA PRO A 281 -10.78 27.31 6.46
C PRO A 281 -11.64 26.46 7.42
N GLY A 282 -11.72 25.16 7.17
CA GLY A 282 -12.47 24.20 8.01
C GLY A 282 -13.84 23.75 7.49
N THR A 283 -14.37 24.27 6.37
CA THR A 283 -15.53 23.60 5.73
C THR A 283 -15.08 22.34 5.02
N PRO A 284 -15.64 21.15 5.33
CA PRO A 284 -15.40 19.96 4.54
C PRO A 284 -15.94 20.25 3.14
N THR A 285 -15.06 20.31 2.14
CA THR A 285 -15.52 20.16 0.76
C THR A 285 -16.25 18.83 0.67
N GLY A 286 -17.25 18.69 -0.21
CA GLY A 286 -18.03 17.46 -0.38
C GLY A 286 -17.23 16.16 -0.62
N THR A 287 -15.89 16.27 -0.71
CA THR A 287 -14.89 15.21 -0.78
C THR A 287 -14.35 14.74 0.59
N GLY A 288 -14.69 15.38 1.72
CA GLY A 288 -14.22 15.01 3.06
C GLY A 288 -12.73 15.26 3.33
N LEU A 289 -12.06 16.08 2.49
CA LEU A 289 -10.66 16.44 2.65
C LEU A 289 -10.53 17.67 3.56
N ILE A 290 -9.70 17.54 4.60
CA ILE A 290 -9.29 18.66 5.46
C ILE A 290 -8.17 19.40 4.71
N PHE A 291 -8.47 20.56 4.15
CA PHE A 291 -7.44 21.42 3.58
C PHE A 291 -6.60 22.04 4.70
N PRO A 292 -5.26 22.20 4.52
CA PRO A 292 -4.46 22.98 5.45
C PRO A 292 -5.02 24.40 5.56
N GLU A 293 -4.99 24.95 6.76
CA GLU A 293 -5.47 26.30 7.04
C GLU A 293 -4.73 27.31 6.17
N VAL A 294 -5.47 28.04 5.33
CA VAL A 294 -4.92 29.10 4.48
C VAL A 294 -4.68 30.31 5.38
N THR A 295 -3.41 30.66 5.58
CA THR A 295 -3.01 31.75 6.50
C THR A 295 -3.05 33.13 5.85
N CYS A 296 -2.96 33.20 4.51
CA CYS A 296 -3.17 34.42 3.75
C CYS A 296 -4.57 34.46 3.13
N THR A 297 -5.44 35.33 3.63
CA THR A 297 -6.79 35.51 3.09
C THR A 297 -6.76 36.06 1.65
N ASN A 298 -7.86 35.87 0.90
CA ASN A 298 -7.98 36.39 -0.47
C ASN A 298 -7.72 37.90 -0.56
N SER A 299 -8.07 38.68 0.47
CA SER A 299 -7.81 40.13 0.53
C SER A 299 -6.32 40.49 0.61
N ALA A 300 -5.48 39.56 1.07
CA ALA A 300 -4.04 39.72 1.17
C ALA A 300 -3.31 39.22 -0.08
N ILE A 301 -4.03 38.71 -1.09
CA ILE A 301 -3.47 38.15 -2.33
C ILE A 301 -4.02 38.95 -3.51
N ALA A 302 -3.15 39.65 -4.24
CA ALA A 302 -3.53 40.30 -5.49
C ALA A 302 -3.50 39.28 -6.65
N LEU A 303 -4.62 38.59 -6.87
CA LEU A 303 -4.76 37.65 -7.98
C LEU A 303 -4.83 38.39 -9.33
N PRO A 304 -4.18 37.87 -10.39
CA PRO A 304 -4.28 38.46 -11.71
C PRO A 304 -5.68 38.26 -12.30
N SER A 305 -6.32 39.35 -12.72
CA SER A 305 -7.67 39.33 -13.31
C SER A 305 -7.70 38.96 -14.80
N CYS A 306 -6.59 38.45 -15.36
CA CYS A 306 -6.46 38.11 -16.77
C CYS A 306 -6.39 36.60 -17.01
N THR A 307 -6.90 36.17 -18.15
CA THR A 307 -6.70 34.80 -18.66
C THR A 307 -5.30 34.67 -19.25
N MET A 308 -4.61 33.58 -18.88
CA MET A 308 -3.29 33.22 -19.37
C MET A 308 -3.40 32.06 -20.36
N TYR A 309 -2.74 32.17 -21.51
CA TYR A 309 -2.78 31.17 -22.57
C TYR A 309 -1.46 30.40 -22.65
N LEU A 310 -1.52 29.09 -22.40
CA LEU A 310 -0.40 28.17 -22.48
C LEU A 310 -0.46 27.34 -23.76
N SER A 311 0.66 27.29 -24.48
CA SER A 311 0.80 26.48 -25.69
C SER A 311 0.69 24.99 -25.38
N ALA A 312 0.34 24.20 -26.39
CA ALA A 312 0.39 22.76 -26.32
C ALA A 312 1.79 22.27 -25.93
N LYS A 313 1.84 21.15 -25.19
CA LYS A 313 3.08 20.43 -24.91
C LYS A 313 3.60 19.83 -26.21
N ASP A 314 4.81 20.22 -26.57
CA ASP A 314 5.57 19.66 -27.69
C ASP A 314 6.90 19.11 -27.16
N ASP A 315 7.01 17.78 -27.14
CA ASP A 315 8.19 17.08 -26.63
C ASP A 315 9.44 17.30 -27.51
N ALA A 316 9.28 17.75 -28.77
CA ALA A 316 10.39 18.07 -29.65
C ALA A 316 10.92 19.50 -29.46
N ALA A 317 10.06 20.43 -29.05
CA ALA A 317 10.40 21.85 -28.94
C ALA A 317 11.32 22.19 -27.74
N GLU A 318 11.41 21.33 -26.73
CA GLU A 318 12.23 21.59 -25.53
C GLU A 318 13.74 21.70 -25.83
N TYR A 319 14.20 21.14 -26.96
CA TYR A 319 15.63 21.13 -27.34
C TYR A 319 16.04 22.33 -28.21
N ASP A 320 15.10 22.94 -28.93
CA ASP A 320 15.38 23.99 -29.91
C ASP A 320 15.03 25.41 -29.42
N ASP A 321 14.00 25.57 -28.57
CA ASP A 321 13.47 26.88 -28.19
C ASP A 321 14.00 27.35 -26.81
N THR A 322 15.07 28.14 -26.85
CA THR A 322 15.64 28.81 -25.67
C THR A 322 15.12 30.23 -25.42
N ALA A 323 14.48 30.84 -26.43
CA ALA A 323 13.98 32.20 -26.36
C ALA A 323 12.54 32.26 -25.80
N ASP A 324 12.26 33.25 -24.97
CA ASP A 324 10.91 33.56 -24.52
C ASP A 324 10.10 34.12 -25.69
N LYS A 325 9.07 33.38 -26.11
CA LYS A 325 8.11 33.83 -27.13
C LYS A 325 6.86 34.30 -26.40
N MET A 326 6.81 35.61 -26.12
CA MET A 326 5.65 36.21 -25.48
C MET A 326 4.46 36.16 -26.44
N ASP A 327 3.34 35.65 -25.95
CA ASP A 327 2.06 35.63 -26.68
C ASP A 327 1.37 36.97 -26.48
N ASP A 328 0.99 37.65 -27.57
CA ASP A 328 0.37 38.99 -27.49
C ASP A 328 -0.98 38.97 -26.75
N ARG A 329 -1.61 37.80 -26.60
CA ARG A 329 -2.85 37.62 -25.81
C ARG A 329 -2.61 37.68 -24.31
N ASN A 330 -1.36 37.47 -23.86
CA ASN A 330 -1.02 37.47 -22.45
C ASN A 330 -0.66 38.87 -21.97
N ASN A 331 -1.16 39.25 -20.79
CA ASN A 331 -0.86 40.56 -20.22
C ASN A 331 0.60 40.64 -19.74
N LYS A 332 1.39 41.49 -20.41
CA LYS A 332 2.82 41.71 -20.13
C LYS A 332 3.12 42.26 -18.72
N SER A 333 2.14 42.85 -18.02
CA SER A 333 2.34 43.30 -16.64
C SER A 333 2.28 42.16 -15.63
N VAL A 334 1.56 41.08 -15.95
CA VAL A 334 1.34 39.92 -15.08
C VAL A 334 2.31 38.80 -15.44
N VAL A 335 2.46 38.52 -16.74
CA VAL A 335 3.27 37.42 -17.26
C VAL A 335 4.71 37.85 -17.39
N THR A 336 5.62 37.14 -16.69
CA THR A 336 7.05 37.45 -16.69
C THR A 336 7.76 36.84 -17.88
N PHE A 337 7.45 35.59 -18.21
CA PHE A 337 8.01 34.87 -19.33
C PHE A 337 7.05 33.80 -19.84
N LYS A 338 7.19 33.42 -21.11
CA LYS A 338 6.52 32.28 -21.71
C LYS A 338 7.53 31.52 -22.56
N ARG A 339 7.75 30.26 -22.21
CA ARG A 339 8.67 29.35 -22.89
C ARG A 339 8.00 28.01 -23.10
N CYS A 340 7.86 27.61 -24.36
CA CYS A 340 7.12 26.41 -24.76
C CYS A 340 5.71 26.38 -24.14
N ASN A 341 5.39 25.30 -23.43
CA ASN A 341 4.13 25.06 -22.70
C ASN A 341 4.15 25.61 -21.25
N LYS A 342 5.14 26.42 -20.89
CA LYS A 342 5.32 26.98 -19.54
C LYS A 342 5.23 28.50 -19.53
N LEU A 343 4.58 29.03 -18.51
CA LEU A 343 4.37 30.46 -18.31
C LEU A 343 4.70 30.83 -16.87
N GLY A 344 5.48 31.90 -16.68
CA GLY A 344 5.72 32.53 -15.39
C GLY A 344 4.83 33.75 -15.19
N PHE A 345 4.32 33.95 -13.99
CA PHE A 345 3.54 35.12 -13.63
C PHE A 345 3.86 35.60 -12.22
N LYS A 346 3.72 36.91 -12.01
CA LYS A 346 3.92 37.55 -10.70
C LYS A 346 2.60 37.64 -9.96
N MET A 347 2.68 37.54 -8.65
CA MET A 347 1.57 37.73 -7.74
C MET A 347 2.06 38.45 -6.48
N GLN A 348 1.33 39.47 -6.05
CA GLN A 348 1.62 40.18 -4.81
C GLN A 348 0.86 39.55 -3.65
N ILE A 349 1.55 39.40 -2.52
CA ILE A 349 1.00 38.87 -1.29
C ILE A 349 1.42 39.74 -0.11
N THR A 350 0.54 39.90 0.88
CA THR A 350 0.84 40.60 2.14
C THR A 350 0.62 39.63 3.30
N PRO A 351 1.64 38.85 3.70
CA PRO A 351 1.47 37.84 4.72
C PRO A 351 1.18 38.46 6.08
N GLN A 352 0.27 37.86 6.84
CA GLN A 352 0.00 38.23 8.22
C GLN A 352 0.94 37.48 9.18
N GLN A 353 0.94 37.85 10.45
CA GLN A 353 1.71 37.16 11.48
C GLN A 353 1.22 35.70 11.61
N CYS A 354 2.00 34.76 11.08
CA CYS A 354 1.69 33.33 11.07
C CYS A 354 2.97 32.48 11.09
N SER A 355 2.86 31.19 11.41
CA SER A 355 4.01 30.28 11.43
C SER A 355 4.52 29.95 10.02
N ASN A 356 3.61 29.60 9.12
CA ASN A 356 3.87 29.37 7.71
C ASN A 356 2.89 30.18 6.85
N VAL A 357 3.41 30.78 5.79
CA VAL A 357 2.63 31.53 4.82
C VAL A 357 2.06 30.56 3.79
N ILE A 358 0.74 30.39 3.82
CA ILE A 358 0.00 29.48 2.96
C ILE A 358 -1.04 30.30 2.22
N ILE A 359 -0.98 30.26 0.89
CA ILE A 359 -1.91 30.95 -0.01
C ILE A 359 -2.82 29.92 -0.70
N GLY A 360 -4.05 30.32 -0.99
CA GLY A 360 -5.02 29.49 -1.68
C GLY A 360 -5.73 30.25 -2.79
N PHE A 361 -5.96 29.61 -3.92
CA PHE A 361 -6.74 30.17 -5.04
C PHE A 361 -7.38 29.04 -5.86
N ARG A 362 -8.38 29.37 -6.66
CA ARG A 362 -9.01 28.46 -7.62
C ARG A 362 -8.36 28.62 -8.99
N LEU A 363 -7.77 27.54 -9.49
CA LEU A 363 -7.24 27.42 -10.83
C LEU A 363 -8.36 26.91 -11.75
N THR A 364 -8.84 27.78 -12.65
CA THR A 364 -9.76 27.38 -13.72
C THR A 364 -8.94 27.15 -14.98
N HIS A 365 -9.14 26.02 -15.65
CA HIS A 365 -8.50 25.77 -16.94
C HIS A 365 -9.42 25.07 -17.94
N THR A 366 -9.14 25.25 -19.23
CA THR A 366 -9.78 24.44 -20.28
C THR A 366 -9.18 23.04 -20.34
N TYR A 367 -10.02 22.04 -20.53
CA TYR A 367 -9.63 20.64 -20.68
C TYR A 367 -10.34 20.07 -21.90
N THR A 368 -9.56 19.64 -22.89
CA THR A 368 -10.08 18.96 -24.07
C THR A 368 -10.22 17.48 -23.76
N ASN A 369 -11.45 17.03 -23.51
CA ASN A 369 -11.78 15.63 -23.35
C ASN A 369 -11.91 14.98 -24.72
N GLN A 370 -11.13 13.94 -24.97
CA GLN A 370 -11.21 13.15 -26.19
C GLN A 370 -11.96 11.85 -25.92
N THR A 371 -13.12 11.69 -26.53
CA THR A 371 -13.89 10.44 -26.50
C THR A 371 -13.72 9.71 -27.83
N ILE A 372 -13.47 8.40 -27.75
CA ILE A 372 -13.30 7.53 -28.91
C ILE A 372 -14.51 6.60 -28.97
N GLN A 373 -15.38 6.79 -29.96
CA GLN A 373 -16.49 5.90 -30.25
C GLN A 373 -16.27 5.23 -31.61
N GLY A 374 -15.73 4.01 -31.59
CA GLY A 374 -15.32 3.30 -32.80
C GLY A 374 -14.21 4.05 -33.55
N ASN A 375 -14.47 4.46 -34.79
CA ASN A 375 -13.52 5.21 -35.63
C ASN A 375 -13.67 6.74 -35.53
N LYS A 376 -14.69 7.26 -34.82
CA LYS A 376 -14.89 8.70 -34.67
C LYS A 376 -14.24 9.18 -33.38
N ARG A 377 -13.46 10.26 -33.50
CA ARG A 377 -12.89 11.01 -32.38
C ARG A 377 -13.75 12.25 -32.18
N GLU A 378 -14.39 12.33 -31.03
CA GLU A 378 -15.12 13.52 -30.60
C GLU A 378 -14.28 14.25 -29.56
N TYR A 379 -14.27 15.58 -29.67
CA TYR A 379 -13.54 16.44 -28.76
C TYR A 379 -14.55 17.37 -28.08
N GLU A 380 -14.56 17.32 -26.76
CA GLU A 380 -15.38 18.19 -25.92
C GLU A 380 -14.47 19.08 -25.10
N VAL A 381 -14.64 20.39 -25.18
CA VAL A 381 -13.86 21.34 -24.38
C VAL A 381 -14.64 21.66 -23.11
N LEU A 382 -14.10 21.21 -21.98
CA LEU A 382 -14.67 21.42 -20.65
C LEU A 382 -13.89 22.51 -19.92
N SER A 383 -14.55 23.20 -18.99
CA SER A 383 -13.89 24.08 -18.03
C SER A 383 -13.81 23.37 -16.68
N LEU A 384 -12.59 23.10 -16.21
CA LEU A 384 -12.33 22.45 -14.94
C LEU A 384 -11.78 23.44 -13.92
N GLN A 385 -12.11 23.22 -12.65
CA GLN A 385 -11.71 24.09 -11.55
C GLN A 385 -11.08 23.29 -10.42
N HIS A 386 -9.94 23.77 -9.94
CA HIS A 386 -9.16 23.11 -8.90
C HIS A 386 -8.83 24.11 -7.79
N ALA A 387 -9.08 23.74 -6.53
CA ALA A 387 -8.52 24.47 -5.40
C ALA A 387 -7.02 24.16 -5.31
N VAL A 388 -6.19 25.19 -5.46
CA VAL A 388 -4.73 25.11 -5.37
C VAL A 388 -4.30 25.80 -4.09
N ILE A 389 -3.53 25.08 -3.27
CA ILE A 389 -2.94 25.60 -2.04
C ILE A 389 -1.43 25.52 -2.17
N VAL A 390 -0.76 26.65 -1.96
CA VAL A 390 0.69 26.77 -2.07
C VAL A 390 1.24 27.17 -0.70
N ASN A 391 2.13 26.32 -0.17
CA ASN A 391 2.90 26.64 1.03
C ASN A 391 4.19 27.36 0.60
N LEU A 392 4.33 28.62 1.00
CA LEU A 392 5.48 29.46 0.69
C LEU A 392 6.60 29.35 1.74
N GLY A 393 6.35 28.65 2.85
CA GLY A 393 7.30 28.45 3.93
C GLY A 393 7.11 29.43 5.10
N PRO A 394 8.06 29.44 6.06
CA PRO A 394 7.96 30.24 7.26
C PRO A 394 8.24 31.72 7.01
N LEU A 395 7.72 32.58 7.89
CA LEU A 395 8.15 33.97 7.94
C LEU A 395 9.64 34.06 8.30
N SER A 396 10.33 35.00 7.66
CA SER A 396 11.70 35.35 8.05
C SER A 396 11.66 36.07 9.40
N LYS A 397 12.63 35.79 10.26
CA LYS A 397 12.84 36.60 11.47
C LYS A 397 13.34 37.98 11.01
N GLU A 398 12.76 39.04 11.55
CA GLU A 398 13.19 40.42 11.28
C GLU A 398 14.67 40.65 11.60
#